data_AF-A0A1W9R5G8-F1
#
_entry.id   AF-A0A1W9R5G8-F1
#
_cell.length_a   1.000
_cell.length_b   1.000
_cell.length_c   1.000
_cell.angle_alpha   90.00
_cell.angle_beta   90.00
_cell.angle_gamma   90.00
#
_symmetry.space_group_name_H-M   'P 1'
#
loop_
_entity.id
_entity.type
_entity.pdbx_description
1 polymer ?
#
loop_
_entity_poly.entity_id
_entity_poly.type
_entity_poly.pdbx_seq_one_letter_code
_entity_poly.pdbx_strand_id
1 'polypeptide(L)'
;MSPDRPSSPATLKEFIETIEYRVVRTKEELEKAFRLVYQEYLKRGYTQPHPSQMRLSIFNALPETTTFIAIWEKEVLATATLIPDSPLGLPMDKIYPQELENFRKRKKKLCEISMLASNTELFRNGVSLMLHSKKMFFIFSLFKLIFDYARNILHLDYICISINPKHKLTYDFLLFKDLGGLKTYSSVNNAPAIGKYLDLNNVEEECKKAGKEGLYKMFFSSESTPSKFSAKLTLSTQDLRYFFAEKTDIFKKATSHQLEYIKKCYPTYDFSQILKDI
;
A
#
# COMPACT_ATOMS: atom_id res chain seq x y z
N MET A 1 -36.04 -6.27 -19.88
CA MET A 1 -35.76 -6.92 -18.58
C MET A 1 -34.27 -6.76 -18.32
N SER A 2 -33.90 -5.78 -17.49
CA SER A 2 -32.51 -5.62 -17.04
C SER A 2 -32.25 -6.65 -15.94
N PRO A 3 -31.13 -7.39 -15.96
CA PRO A 3 -30.84 -8.37 -14.92
C PRO A 3 -30.60 -7.64 -13.60
N ASP A 4 -31.08 -8.26 -12.53
CA ASP A 4 -31.13 -7.76 -11.16
C ASP A 4 -29.89 -6.97 -10.74
N ARG A 5 -30.11 -5.69 -10.44
CA ARG A 5 -29.17 -4.94 -9.61
C ARG A 5 -29.34 -5.49 -8.19
N PRO A 6 -28.30 -6.06 -7.55
CA PRO A 6 -28.43 -6.48 -6.15
C PRO A 6 -28.93 -5.29 -5.32
N SER A 7 -29.90 -5.54 -4.45
CA SER A 7 -30.45 -4.52 -3.56
C SER A 7 -29.31 -3.87 -2.77
N SER A 8 -29.22 -2.54 -2.81
CA SER A 8 -28.28 -1.78 -1.98
C SER A 8 -28.40 -2.22 -0.52
N PRO A 9 -27.29 -2.51 0.19
CA PRO A 9 -27.34 -3.00 1.56
C PRO A 9 -28.15 -2.07 2.45
N ALA A 10 -29.08 -2.65 3.23
CA ALA A 10 -30.06 -1.90 4.02
C ALA A 10 -29.42 -1.26 5.25
N THR A 11 -28.27 -1.78 5.70
CA THR A 11 -27.50 -1.22 6.81
C THR A 11 -26.01 -1.03 6.49
N LEU A 12 -25.34 -0.11 7.19
CA LEU A 12 -23.88 0.09 7.09
C LEU A 12 -23.09 -1.16 7.53
N LYS A 13 -23.67 -2.01 8.40
CA LYS A 13 -23.04 -3.27 8.79
C LYS A 13 -23.02 -4.24 7.60
N GLU A 14 -24.17 -4.42 6.94
CA GLU A 14 -24.28 -5.23 5.73
C GLU A 14 -23.36 -4.70 4.62
N PHE A 15 -23.26 -3.37 4.45
CA PHE A 15 -22.32 -2.80 3.48
C PHE A 15 -20.86 -3.13 3.79
N ILE A 16 -20.44 -3.08 5.07
CA ILE A 16 -19.06 -3.44 5.42
C ILE A 16 -18.80 -4.94 5.17
N GLU A 17 -19.81 -5.78 5.36
CA GLU A 17 -19.73 -7.23 5.11
C GLU A 17 -19.66 -7.58 3.62
N THR A 18 -20.12 -6.70 2.71
CA THR A 18 -20.00 -6.90 1.26
C THR A 18 -18.66 -6.44 0.68
N ILE A 19 -17.80 -5.79 1.47
CA ILE A 19 -16.49 -5.33 1.02
C ILE A 19 -15.49 -6.49 1.08
N GLU A 20 -14.92 -6.81 -0.08
CA GLU A 20 -13.82 -7.77 -0.17
C GLU A 20 -12.49 -7.06 0.10
N TYR A 21 -11.65 -7.67 0.93
CA TYR A 21 -10.26 -7.22 1.17
C TYR A 21 -9.31 -8.28 0.63
N ARG A 22 -8.47 -7.89 -0.33
CA ARG A 22 -7.53 -8.81 -1.00
C ARG A 22 -6.42 -8.07 -1.74
N VAL A 23 -5.48 -8.84 -2.31
CA VAL A 23 -4.54 -8.33 -3.30
C VAL A 23 -5.25 -7.97 -4.61
N VAL A 24 -4.66 -7.05 -5.37
CA VAL A 24 -5.06 -6.77 -6.76
C VAL A 24 -4.80 -8.01 -7.63
N ARG A 25 -5.78 -8.34 -8.48
CA ARG A 25 -5.76 -9.52 -9.36
C ARG A 25 -5.73 -9.16 -10.85
N THR A 26 -6.14 -7.95 -11.23
CA THR A 26 -6.16 -7.51 -12.64
C THR A 26 -5.49 -6.15 -12.84
N LYS A 27 -5.10 -5.87 -14.08
CA LYS A 27 -4.56 -4.58 -14.50
C LYS A 27 -5.52 -3.43 -14.19
N GLU A 28 -6.81 -3.62 -14.43
CA GLU A 28 -7.86 -2.61 -14.23
C GLU A 28 -7.97 -2.23 -12.75
N GLU A 29 -7.92 -3.21 -11.85
CA GLU A 29 -7.91 -2.98 -10.41
C GLU A 29 -6.65 -2.24 -9.95
N LEU A 30 -5.49 -2.58 -10.51
CA LEU A 30 -4.24 -1.88 -10.22
C LEU A 30 -4.31 -0.41 -10.66
N GLU A 31 -4.83 -0.16 -11.86
CA GLU A 31 -5.04 1.19 -12.36
C GLU A 31 -6.01 1.97 -11.47
N LYS A 32 -7.14 1.37 -11.06
CA LYS A 32 -8.08 2.00 -10.11
C LYS A 32 -7.42 2.33 -8.78
N ALA A 33 -6.57 1.46 -8.25
CA ALA A 33 -5.79 1.73 -7.04
C ALA A 33 -4.86 2.94 -7.24
N PHE A 34 -4.08 3.00 -8.31
CA PHE A 34 -3.20 4.15 -8.58
C PHE A 34 -3.95 5.46 -8.81
N ARG A 35 -5.13 5.42 -9.44
CA ARG A 35 -6.01 6.58 -9.61
C ARG A 35 -6.57 7.06 -8.27
N LEU A 36 -7.00 6.14 -7.41
CA LEU A 36 -7.50 6.48 -6.08
C LEU A 36 -6.42 7.19 -5.25
N VAL A 37 -5.19 6.67 -5.26
CA VAL A 37 -4.05 7.30 -4.57
C VAL A 37 -3.81 8.70 -5.12
N TYR A 38 -3.76 8.85 -6.45
CA TYR A 38 -3.60 10.15 -7.09
C TYR A 38 -4.68 11.16 -6.66
N GLN A 39 -5.95 10.79 -6.75
CA GLN A 39 -7.08 11.66 -6.41
C GLN A 39 -7.01 12.12 -4.95
N GLU A 40 -6.81 11.19 -4.02
CA GLU A 40 -6.76 11.51 -2.58
C GLU A 40 -5.50 12.29 -2.20
N TYR A 41 -4.38 12.06 -2.89
CA TYR A 41 -3.14 12.80 -2.66
C TYR A 41 -3.24 14.21 -3.24
N LEU A 42 -3.88 14.37 -4.40
CA LEU A 42 -4.10 15.67 -5.03
C LEU A 42 -5.00 16.55 -4.15
N LYS A 43 -6.11 15.99 -3.63
CA LYS A 43 -6.99 16.68 -2.66
C LYS A 43 -6.26 17.20 -1.42
N ARG A 44 -5.16 16.54 -1.03
CA ARG A 44 -4.35 16.88 0.15
C ARG A 44 -3.10 17.71 -0.19
N GLY A 45 -2.88 18.03 -1.47
CA GLY A 45 -1.69 18.73 -1.94
C GLY A 45 -0.40 17.89 -1.88
N TYR A 46 -0.49 16.57 -1.77
CA TYR A 46 0.66 15.65 -1.69
C TYR A 46 1.20 15.21 -3.05
N THR A 47 0.51 15.51 -4.15
CA THR A 47 1.02 15.30 -5.50
C THR A 47 0.63 16.47 -6.38
N GLN A 48 1.44 16.75 -7.39
CA GLN A 48 1.05 17.67 -8.46
C GLN A 48 0.15 16.98 -9.48
N PRO A 49 -0.64 17.74 -10.26
CA PRO A 49 -1.36 17.20 -11.40
C PRO A 49 -0.42 16.45 -12.35
N HIS A 50 -0.86 15.29 -12.81
CA HIS A 50 -0.11 14.46 -13.77
C HIS A 50 -1.07 13.98 -14.87
N PRO A 51 -0.68 14.00 -16.17
CA PRO A 51 -1.58 13.64 -17.27
C PRO A 51 -2.22 12.25 -17.15
N SER A 52 -1.49 11.29 -16.57
CA SER A 52 -1.99 9.93 -16.33
C SER A 52 -3.12 9.85 -15.31
N GLN A 53 -3.25 10.85 -14.44
CA GLN A 53 -4.10 10.84 -13.24
C GLN A 53 -3.86 9.61 -12.35
N MET A 54 -2.63 9.09 -12.32
CA MET A 54 -2.20 7.96 -11.51
C MET A 54 -1.01 8.34 -10.64
N ARG A 55 -0.93 7.73 -9.44
CA ARG A 55 0.20 7.86 -8.54
C ARG A 55 0.86 6.50 -8.35
N LEU A 56 2.06 6.37 -8.90
CA LEU A 56 2.93 5.21 -8.79
C LEU A 56 4.40 5.67 -8.82
N SER A 57 5.33 4.73 -8.70
CA SER A 57 6.78 4.94 -8.65
C SER A 57 7.49 3.71 -9.22
N ILE A 58 8.81 3.78 -9.41
CA ILE A 58 9.59 2.64 -9.91
C ILE A 58 9.47 1.39 -9.01
N PHE A 59 9.24 1.56 -7.72
CA PHE A 59 9.03 0.46 -6.78
C PHE A 59 7.78 -0.37 -7.11
N ASN A 60 6.79 0.21 -7.78
CA ASN A 60 5.60 -0.51 -8.22
C ASN A 60 5.88 -1.46 -9.39
N ALA A 61 7.03 -1.34 -10.05
CA ALA A 61 7.47 -2.28 -11.09
C ALA A 61 8.22 -3.49 -10.50
N LEU A 62 8.46 -3.55 -9.18
CA LEU A 62 9.09 -4.73 -8.57
C LEU A 62 8.07 -5.88 -8.46
N PRO A 63 8.43 -7.11 -8.86
CA PRO A 63 7.52 -8.26 -8.79
C PRO A 63 6.98 -8.53 -7.38
N GLU A 64 7.80 -8.32 -6.35
CA GLU A 64 7.42 -8.57 -4.96
C GLU A 64 6.53 -7.47 -4.37
N THR A 65 6.47 -6.28 -4.97
CA THR A 65 5.55 -5.22 -4.56
C THR A 65 4.11 -5.70 -4.69
N THR A 66 3.32 -5.52 -3.63
CA THR A 66 1.95 -6.03 -3.56
C THR A 66 1.00 -4.90 -3.20
N THR A 67 0.05 -4.62 -4.09
CA THR A 67 -1.04 -3.68 -3.84
C THR A 67 -2.25 -4.43 -3.30
N PHE A 68 -2.76 -3.96 -2.16
CA PHE A 68 -3.95 -4.46 -1.50
C PHE A 68 -5.09 -3.47 -1.73
N ILE A 69 -6.30 -4.00 -1.82
CA ILE A 69 -7.52 -3.22 -2.02
C ILE A 69 -8.63 -3.67 -1.07
N ALA A 70 -9.44 -2.71 -0.67
CA ALA A 70 -10.81 -2.94 -0.24
C ALA A 70 -11.70 -2.62 -1.44
N ILE A 71 -12.44 -3.60 -1.94
CA ILE A 71 -13.23 -3.51 -3.17
C ILE A 71 -14.68 -3.89 -2.90
N TRP A 72 -15.60 -3.14 -3.50
CA TRP A 72 -17.02 -3.47 -3.52
C TRP A 72 -17.48 -3.49 -4.97
N GLU A 73 -18.05 -4.61 -5.40
CA GLU A 73 -18.31 -4.91 -6.81
C GLU A 73 -17.05 -4.75 -7.67
N LYS A 74 -16.95 -3.67 -8.46
CA LYS A 74 -15.79 -3.33 -9.28
C LYS A 74 -15.07 -2.06 -8.81
N GLU A 75 -15.51 -1.46 -7.71
CA GLU A 75 -15.01 -0.17 -7.23
C GLU A 75 -14.02 -0.31 -6.07
N VAL A 76 -12.81 0.22 -6.27
CA VAL A 76 -11.75 0.23 -5.26
C VAL A 76 -12.05 1.35 -4.26
N LEU A 77 -12.40 0.96 -3.04
CA LEU A 77 -12.78 1.87 -1.96
C LEU A 77 -11.58 2.33 -1.14
N ALA A 78 -10.58 1.47 -0.98
CA ALA A 78 -9.30 1.81 -0.38
C ALA A 78 -8.17 0.95 -0.94
N THR A 79 -6.96 1.45 -0.79
CA THR A 79 -5.76 0.76 -1.23
C THR A 79 -4.56 1.12 -0.36
N ALA A 80 -3.59 0.22 -0.31
CA ALA A 80 -2.25 0.45 0.16
C ALA A 80 -1.29 -0.54 -0.52
N THR A 81 -0.02 -0.18 -0.60
CA THR A 81 0.99 -0.98 -1.28
C THR A 81 2.10 -1.35 -0.31
N LEU A 82 2.40 -2.64 -0.20
CA LEU A 82 3.59 -3.16 0.49
C LEU A 82 4.73 -3.27 -0.52
N ILE A 83 5.86 -2.66 -0.20
CA ILE A 83 7.08 -2.67 -1.02
C ILE A 83 8.18 -3.34 -0.19
N PRO A 84 8.57 -4.60 -0.49
CA PRO A 84 9.71 -5.24 0.17
C PRO A 84 11.02 -4.52 -0.16
N ASP A 85 11.96 -4.52 0.79
CA ASP A 85 13.28 -3.95 0.57
C ASP A 85 14.06 -4.75 -0.49
N SER A 86 14.81 -4.04 -1.31
CA SER A 86 15.50 -4.61 -2.47
C SER A 86 16.79 -3.82 -2.73
N PRO A 87 17.62 -4.19 -3.71
CA PRO A 87 18.69 -3.34 -4.22
C PRO A 87 18.27 -1.93 -4.66
N LEU A 88 16.98 -1.68 -4.98
CA LEU A 88 16.48 -0.32 -5.20
C LEU A 88 16.21 0.47 -3.91
N GLY A 89 16.30 -0.21 -2.76
CA GLY A 89 15.90 0.30 -1.46
C GLY A 89 14.38 0.30 -1.27
N LEU A 90 13.94 1.19 -0.38
CA LEU A 90 12.56 1.55 -0.08
C LEU A 90 12.32 3.02 -0.45
N PRO A 91 11.07 3.44 -0.74
CA PRO A 91 10.76 4.84 -1.00
C PRO A 91 11.31 5.80 0.08
N MET A 92 11.20 5.41 1.35
CA MET A 92 11.63 6.21 2.49
C MET A 92 13.15 6.32 2.65
N ASP A 93 13.97 5.61 1.87
CA ASP A 93 15.43 5.84 1.83
C ASP A 93 15.79 7.27 1.44
N LYS A 94 14.90 7.97 0.73
CA LYS A 94 15.10 9.39 0.40
C LYS A 94 15.22 10.29 1.64
N ILE A 95 14.62 9.88 2.76
CA ILE A 95 14.56 10.71 3.97
C ILE A 95 15.10 9.98 5.21
N TYR A 96 15.11 8.65 5.25
CA TYR A 96 15.60 7.85 6.39
C TYR A 96 16.64 6.77 6.01
N PRO A 97 17.64 7.06 5.17
CA PRO A 97 18.57 6.03 4.70
C PRO A 97 19.43 5.46 5.83
N GLN A 98 19.88 6.31 6.77
CA GLN A 98 20.74 5.90 7.88
C GLN A 98 19.97 5.03 8.89
N GLU A 99 18.72 5.39 9.15
CA GLU A 99 17.84 4.66 10.06
C GLU A 99 17.52 3.26 9.50
N LEU A 100 17.26 3.15 8.19
CA LEU A 100 17.05 1.86 7.52
C LEU A 100 18.33 1.02 7.43
N GLU A 101 19.48 1.64 7.22
CA GLU A 101 20.78 0.95 7.13
C GLU A 101 21.09 0.15 8.41
N ASN A 102 20.66 0.63 9.57
CA ASN A 102 20.82 -0.10 10.84
C ASN A 102 20.11 -1.46 10.82
N PHE A 103 18.97 -1.58 10.13
CA PHE A 103 18.28 -2.86 9.97
C PHE A 103 18.96 -3.74 8.93
N ARG A 104 19.36 -3.16 7.78
CA ARG A 104 20.05 -3.88 6.69
C ARG A 104 21.37 -4.49 7.14
N LYS A 105 22.18 -3.77 7.93
CA LYS A 105 23.42 -4.29 8.55
C LYS A 105 23.19 -5.50 9.45
N ARG A 106 22.03 -5.58 10.09
CA ARG A 106 21.58 -6.72 10.91
C ARG A 106 20.90 -7.81 10.08
N LYS A 107 20.94 -7.71 8.74
CA LYS A 107 20.32 -8.62 7.77
C LYS A 107 18.83 -8.84 8.01
N LYS A 108 18.14 -7.78 8.48
CA LYS A 108 16.71 -7.80 8.74
C LYS A 108 15.92 -7.61 7.46
N LYS A 109 14.81 -8.33 7.32
CA LYS A 109 13.88 -8.25 6.19
C LYS A 109 12.87 -7.14 6.42
N LEU A 110 12.87 -6.15 5.55
CA LEU A 110 12.05 -4.93 5.69
C LEU A 110 11.04 -4.83 4.57
N CYS A 111 9.94 -4.14 4.83
CA CYS A 111 9.13 -3.53 3.79
C CYS A 111 8.72 -2.10 4.19
N GLU A 112 8.27 -1.33 3.22
CA GLU A 112 7.51 -0.09 3.45
C GLU A 112 6.04 -0.32 3.07
N ILE A 113 5.11 0.12 3.91
CA ILE A 113 3.71 0.33 3.48
C ILE A 113 3.57 1.77 3.00
N SER A 114 3.27 1.90 1.72
CA SER A 114 3.12 3.17 1.02
C SER A 114 1.74 3.26 0.37
N MET A 115 1.46 4.40 -0.27
CA MET A 115 0.27 4.58 -1.12
C MET A 115 -1.07 4.27 -0.42
N LEU A 116 -1.16 4.48 0.89
CA LEU A 116 -2.43 4.36 1.62
C LEU A 116 -3.40 5.47 1.18
N ALA A 117 -4.54 5.08 0.61
CA ALA A 117 -5.62 5.97 0.23
C ALA A 117 -6.99 5.29 0.41
N SER A 118 -8.03 6.10 0.65
CA SER A 118 -9.41 5.65 0.79
C SER A 118 -10.33 6.70 0.20
N ASN A 119 -11.33 6.29 -0.59
CA ASN A 119 -12.24 7.20 -1.27
C ASN A 119 -13.00 8.04 -0.23
N THR A 120 -12.70 9.35 -0.16
CA THR A 120 -13.30 10.24 0.83
C THR A 120 -14.75 10.62 0.53
N GLU A 121 -15.19 10.46 -0.73
CA GLU A 121 -16.54 10.83 -1.19
C GLU A 121 -17.56 9.73 -0.99
N LEU A 122 -17.13 8.47 -0.97
CA LEU A 122 -17.98 7.33 -0.58
C LEU A 122 -18.66 7.55 0.78
N PHE A 123 -17.99 8.32 1.65
CA PHE A 123 -18.47 8.65 2.99
C PHE A 123 -19.27 9.98 3.07
N ARG A 124 -19.48 10.68 1.95
CA ARG A 124 -20.15 12.00 1.92
C ARG A 124 -21.61 11.96 1.47
N ASN A 125 -21.99 11.14 0.48
CA ASN A 125 -23.27 11.30 -0.25
C ASN A 125 -24.35 10.23 0.01
N GLY A 126 -24.46 9.70 1.23
CA GLY A 126 -25.53 8.75 1.59
C GLY A 126 -25.13 7.72 2.66
N VAL A 127 -23.83 7.50 2.83
CA VAL A 127 -23.21 6.80 3.98
C VAL A 127 -22.71 7.82 5.00
N SER A 128 -23.51 8.86 5.28
CA SER A 128 -23.18 10.00 6.16
C SER A 128 -22.97 9.61 7.65
N LEU A 129 -23.18 8.33 7.99
CA LEU A 129 -23.12 7.77 9.35
C LEU A 129 -21.95 6.80 9.58
N MET A 130 -20.86 6.90 8.80
CA MET A 130 -19.63 6.25 9.23
C MET A 130 -19.02 7.05 10.40
N LEU A 131 -19.45 6.71 11.63
CA LEU A 131 -18.74 7.13 12.85
C LEU A 131 -17.23 6.92 12.65
N HIS A 132 -16.40 7.80 13.19
CA HIS A 132 -14.93 7.71 13.11
C HIS A 132 -14.39 6.29 13.40
N SER A 133 -15.03 5.56 14.32
CA SER A 133 -14.72 4.16 14.66
C SER A 133 -14.94 3.16 13.52
N LYS A 134 -16.00 3.30 12.73
CA LYS A 134 -16.29 2.42 11.59
C LYS A 134 -15.32 2.66 10.43
N LYS A 135 -14.97 3.93 10.18
CA LYS A 135 -13.91 4.28 9.22
C LYS A 135 -12.56 3.70 9.64
N MET A 136 -12.26 3.75 10.93
CA MET A 136 -11.06 3.15 11.49
C MET A 136 -11.06 1.62 11.30
N PHE A 137 -12.18 0.94 11.57
CA PHE A 137 -12.31 -0.50 11.38
C PHE A 137 -12.06 -0.92 9.92
N PHE A 138 -12.61 -0.17 8.97
CA PHE A 138 -12.41 -0.39 7.53
C PHE A 138 -10.93 -0.29 7.14
N ILE A 139 -10.24 0.77 7.57
CA ILE A 139 -8.79 0.92 7.32
C ILE A 139 -7.97 -0.15 8.04
N PHE A 140 -8.33 -0.49 9.28
CA PHE A 140 -7.62 -1.53 10.04
C PHE A 140 -7.81 -2.92 9.44
N SER A 141 -8.94 -3.20 8.79
CA SER A 141 -9.17 -4.47 8.07
C SER A 141 -8.22 -4.61 6.88
N LEU A 142 -7.94 -3.51 6.17
CA LEU A 142 -6.90 -3.46 5.15
C LEU A 142 -5.50 -3.65 5.77
N PHE A 143 -5.21 -3.00 6.90
CA PHE A 143 -3.93 -3.21 7.61
C PHE A 143 -3.74 -4.63 8.11
N LYS A 144 -4.80 -5.30 8.58
CA LYS A 144 -4.77 -6.72 8.98
C LYS A 144 -4.33 -7.60 7.82
N LEU A 145 -4.91 -7.38 6.64
CA LEU A 145 -4.53 -8.12 5.44
C LEU A 145 -3.04 -7.93 5.09
N ILE A 146 -2.56 -6.69 5.16
CA ILE A 146 -1.15 -6.34 4.90
C ILE A 146 -0.23 -6.97 5.95
N PHE A 147 -0.62 -6.91 7.22
CA PHE A 147 0.10 -7.49 8.35
C PHE A 147 0.29 -9.00 8.17
N ASP A 148 -0.79 -9.72 7.83
CA ASP A 148 -0.73 -11.17 7.59
C ASP A 148 0.14 -11.51 6.40
N TYR A 149 0.06 -10.73 5.32
CA TYR A 149 0.93 -10.95 4.17
C TYR A 149 2.42 -10.73 4.52
N ALA A 150 2.72 -9.64 5.24
CA ALA A 150 4.08 -9.33 5.67
C ALA A 150 4.65 -10.42 6.61
N ARG A 151 3.87 -10.84 7.61
CA ARG A 151 4.30 -11.80 8.64
C ARG A 151 4.29 -13.25 8.15
N ASN A 152 3.21 -13.68 7.50
CA ASN A 152 2.94 -15.10 7.26
C ASN A 152 3.30 -15.54 5.84
N ILE A 153 3.33 -14.63 4.86
CA ILE A 153 3.67 -14.97 3.47
C ILE A 153 5.12 -14.57 3.14
N LEU A 154 5.51 -13.34 3.48
CA LEU A 154 6.86 -12.84 3.20
C LEU A 154 7.87 -13.10 4.33
N HIS A 155 7.39 -13.46 5.53
CA HIS A 155 8.22 -13.67 6.72
C HIS A 155 9.20 -12.51 6.98
N LEU A 156 8.67 -11.28 6.94
CA LEU A 156 9.43 -10.07 7.18
C LEU A 156 9.67 -9.86 8.67
N ASP A 157 10.75 -9.17 9.01
CA ASP A 157 11.06 -8.78 10.40
C ASP A 157 10.37 -7.46 10.77
N TYR A 158 10.33 -6.48 9.85
CA TYR A 158 9.81 -5.15 10.15
C TYR A 158 8.96 -4.57 9.02
N ILE A 159 7.88 -3.90 9.43
CA ILE A 159 7.08 -3.02 8.57
C ILE A 159 7.47 -1.58 8.86
N CYS A 160 7.93 -0.85 7.86
CA CYS A 160 8.25 0.58 7.95
C CYS A 160 7.17 1.43 7.28
N ILE A 161 7.00 2.65 7.76
CA ILE A 161 6.08 3.65 7.18
C ILE A 161 6.68 5.07 7.32
N SER A 162 6.40 5.91 6.33
CA SER A 162 6.58 7.36 6.43
C SER A 162 5.22 8.04 6.46
N ILE A 163 4.89 8.73 7.56
CA ILE A 163 3.54 9.27 7.78
C ILE A 163 3.57 10.76 8.04
N ASN A 164 2.48 11.45 7.70
CA ASN A 164 2.28 12.82 8.19
C ASN A 164 2.16 12.79 9.74
N PRO A 165 2.83 13.71 10.48
CA PRO A 165 2.83 13.72 11.94
C PRO A 165 1.45 13.70 12.59
N LYS A 166 0.41 14.23 11.93
CA LYS A 166 -0.97 14.20 12.43
C LYS A 166 -1.53 12.78 12.65
N HIS A 167 -0.92 11.76 12.04
CA HIS A 167 -1.32 10.37 12.18
C HIS A 167 -0.49 9.61 13.23
N LYS A 168 0.46 10.25 13.91
CA LYS A 168 1.36 9.60 14.89
C LYS A 168 0.61 8.74 15.89
N LEU A 169 -0.42 9.29 16.54
CA LEU A 169 -1.19 8.58 17.56
C LEU A 169 -1.90 7.33 17.04
N THR A 170 -2.35 7.33 15.78
CA THR A 170 -2.96 6.15 15.16
C THR A 170 -1.94 5.02 15.05
N TYR A 171 -0.72 5.32 14.63
CA TYR A 171 0.32 4.30 14.47
C TYR A 171 0.98 3.91 15.79
N ASP A 172 1.09 4.84 16.76
CA ASP A 172 1.44 4.50 18.14
C ASP A 172 0.40 3.53 18.74
N PHE A 173 -0.90 3.75 18.46
CA PHE A 173 -1.95 2.83 18.88
C PHE A 173 -1.78 1.43 18.28
N LEU A 174 -1.30 1.33 17.04
CA LEU A 174 -0.94 0.09 16.34
C LEU A 174 0.46 -0.43 16.71
N LEU A 175 1.08 0.08 17.79
CA LEU A 175 2.37 -0.35 18.33
C LEU A 175 3.58 -0.06 17.42
N PHE A 176 3.43 0.83 16.43
CA PHE A 176 4.58 1.30 15.68
C PHE A 176 5.47 2.18 16.57
N LYS A 177 6.77 1.91 16.54
CA LYS A 177 7.82 2.67 17.22
C LYS A 177 8.40 3.74 16.30
N ASP A 178 9.01 4.76 16.88
CA ASP A 178 9.67 5.80 16.09
C ASP A 178 10.93 5.24 15.41
N LEU A 179 11.01 5.42 14.09
CA LEU A 179 12.18 5.07 13.28
C LEU A 179 13.10 6.28 13.12
N GLY A 180 12.51 7.45 12.82
CA GLY A 180 13.24 8.67 12.56
C GLY A 180 12.37 9.91 12.75
N GLY A 181 13.00 11.02 13.15
CA GLY A 181 12.35 12.28 13.49
C GLY A 181 11.74 13.02 12.29
N LEU A 182 11.16 14.19 12.53
CA LEU A 182 10.48 15.02 11.52
C LEU A 182 11.44 15.43 10.39
N LYS A 183 11.07 15.11 9.15
CA LYS A 183 11.78 15.54 7.92
C LYS A 183 10.79 16.03 6.87
N THR A 184 11.24 16.81 5.91
CA THR A 184 10.44 17.19 4.73
C THR A 184 10.58 16.12 3.65
N TYR A 185 9.46 15.68 3.07
CA TYR A 185 9.48 14.59 2.10
C TYR A 185 9.12 15.05 0.68
N SER A 186 10.11 15.13 -0.19
CA SER A 186 9.96 15.59 -1.58
C SER A 186 9.03 14.73 -2.43
N SER A 187 8.93 13.42 -2.14
CA SER A 187 8.00 12.50 -2.85
C SER A 187 6.51 12.82 -2.62
N VAL A 188 6.19 13.70 -1.67
CA VAL A 188 4.84 14.16 -1.34
C VAL A 188 4.75 15.68 -1.22
N ASN A 189 5.33 16.41 -2.19
CA ASN A 189 5.33 17.88 -2.25
C ASN A 189 5.91 18.56 -1.00
N ASN A 190 7.01 18.02 -0.45
CA ASN A 190 7.71 18.54 0.73
C ASN A 190 6.85 18.57 2.01
N ALA A 191 5.76 17.79 2.05
CA ALA A 191 4.97 17.65 3.27
C ALA A 191 5.82 17.07 4.42
N PRO A 192 5.50 17.41 5.68
CA PRO A 192 6.18 16.86 6.84
C PRO A 192 5.94 15.35 6.95
N ALA A 193 6.99 14.60 7.25
CA ALA A 193 6.97 13.17 7.47
C ALA A 193 7.74 12.79 8.75
N ILE A 194 7.24 11.80 9.47
CA ILE A 194 7.98 11.05 10.49
C ILE A 194 8.08 9.58 10.06
N GLY A 195 9.20 8.95 10.37
CA GLY A 195 9.42 7.53 10.10
C GLY A 195 8.99 6.70 11.29
N LYS A 196 8.28 5.60 11.05
CA LYS A 196 7.93 4.61 12.08
C LYS A 196 8.15 3.18 11.59
N TYR A 197 8.32 2.26 12.53
CA TYR A 197 8.46 0.84 12.23
C TYR A 197 7.67 -0.05 13.21
N LEU A 198 7.27 -1.23 12.76
CA LEU A 198 6.64 -2.28 13.57
C LEU A 198 7.54 -3.51 13.56
N ASP A 199 7.85 -4.06 14.74
CA ASP A 199 8.63 -5.30 14.88
C ASP A 199 7.68 -6.51 14.85
N LEU A 200 7.67 -7.24 13.73
CA LEU A 200 6.75 -8.36 13.52
C LEU A 200 7.05 -9.56 14.42
N ASN A 201 8.28 -9.68 14.95
CA ASN A 201 8.67 -10.78 15.81
C ASN A 201 8.16 -10.58 17.25
N ASN A 202 8.07 -9.32 17.71
CA ASN A 202 7.76 -9.00 19.11
C ASN A 202 6.36 -8.38 19.32
N VAL A 203 5.72 -7.90 18.25
CA VAL A 203 4.46 -7.13 18.33
C VAL A 203 3.33 -7.87 19.04
N GLU A 204 3.26 -9.20 18.93
CA GLU A 204 2.22 -9.98 19.60
C GLU A 204 2.34 -9.91 21.13
N GLU A 205 3.55 -10.11 21.64
CA GLU A 205 3.83 -9.99 23.07
C GLU A 205 3.65 -8.57 23.56
N GLU A 206 4.07 -7.57 22.78
CA GLU A 206 3.87 -6.16 23.10
C GLU A 206 2.38 -5.81 23.17
N CYS A 207 1.58 -6.37 22.26
CA CYS A 207 0.13 -6.18 22.26
C CYS A 207 -0.52 -6.78 23.52
N LYS A 208 -0.08 -7.97 23.94
CA LYS A 208 -0.51 -8.62 25.20
C LYS A 208 -0.11 -7.78 26.42
N LYS A 209 1.16 -7.38 26.51
CA LYS A 209 1.70 -6.56 27.63
C LYS A 209 1.02 -5.20 27.75
N ALA A 210 0.64 -4.60 26.62
CA ALA A 210 -0.07 -3.32 26.59
C ALA A 210 -1.58 -3.44 26.90
N GLY A 211 -2.13 -4.64 27.14
CA GLY A 211 -3.54 -4.84 27.44
C GLY A 211 -4.49 -4.48 26.28
N LYS A 212 -4.01 -4.52 25.03
CA LYS A 212 -4.79 -4.10 23.85
C LYS A 212 -5.64 -5.24 23.29
N GLU A 213 -6.61 -5.71 24.07
CA GLU A 213 -7.43 -6.90 23.73
C GLU A 213 -8.11 -6.80 22.35
N GLY A 214 -8.69 -5.64 22.01
CA GLY A 214 -9.34 -5.44 20.71
C GLY A 214 -8.37 -5.52 19.53
N LEU A 215 -7.16 -4.97 19.68
CA LEU A 215 -6.12 -5.07 18.67
C LEU A 215 -5.61 -6.51 18.58
N TYR A 216 -5.42 -7.17 19.73
CA TYR A 216 -5.02 -8.56 19.81
C TYR A 216 -5.99 -9.47 19.03
N LYS A 217 -7.29 -9.33 19.33
CA LYS A 217 -8.36 -10.07 18.66
C LYS A 217 -8.35 -9.85 17.15
N MET A 218 -8.17 -8.60 16.73
CA MET A 218 -8.20 -8.23 15.33
C MET A 218 -6.99 -8.74 14.54
N PHE A 219 -5.79 -8.75 15.13
CA PHE A 219 -4.55 -9.04 14.41
C PHE A 219 -3.98 -10.45 14.62
N PHE A 220 -4.30 -11.10 15.73
CA PHE A 220 -3.63 -12.33 16.15
C PHE A 220 -4.58 -13.51 16.42
N SER A 221 -5.88 -13.28 16.65
CA SER A 221 -6.82 -14.38 16.93
C SER A 221 -7.28 -15.16 15.69
N SER A 222 -7.09 -14.61 14.49
CA SER A 222 -7.35 -15.32 13.24
C SER A 222 -6.43 -14.84 12.14
N GLU A 223 -6.14 -15.71 11.19
CA GLU A 223 -5.38 -15.38 9.99
C GLU A 223 -6.32 -15.03 8.82
N SER A 224 -5.85 -14.16 7.94
CA SER A 224 -6.50 -13.93 6.65
C SER A 224 -6.48 -15.21 5.82
N THR A 225 -7.63 -15.55 5.22
CA THR A 225 -7.76 -16.73 4.38
C THR A 225 -6.80 -16.66 3.18
N PRO A 226 -6.08 -17.75 2.82
CA PRO A 226 -5.10 -17.74 1.73
C PRO A 226 -5.63 -17.26 0.38
N SER A 227 -6.92 -17.46 0.12
CA SER A 227 -7.62 -16.97 -1.08
C SER A 227 -7.55 -15.44 -1.26
N LYS A 228 -7.38 -14.67 -0.18
CA LYS A 228 -7.21 -13.20 -0.26
C LYS A 228 -5.88 -12.79 -0.88
N PHE A 229 -4.90 -13.69 -0.91
CA PHE A 229 -3.57 -13.48 -1.47
C PHE A 229 -3.36 -14.22 -2.79
N SER A 230 -4.25 -15.17 -3.13
CA SER A 230 -4.17 -15.92 -4.38
C SER A 230 -4.50 -15.04 -5.59
N ALA A 231 -3.94 -15.45 -6.74
CA ALA A 231 -4.04 -14.72 -8.00
C ALA A 231 -3.55 -13.26 -7.93
N LYS A 232 -2.55 -12.98 -7.06
CA LYS A 232 -1.82 -11.70 -7.10
C LYS A 232 -1.38 -11.43 -8.54
N LEU A 233 -1.71 -10.24 -9.05
CA LEU A 233 -1.31 -9.82 -10.39
C LEU A 233 0.22 -9.89 -10.54
N THR A 234 0.65 -10.59 -11.59
CA THR A 234 2.03 -10.51 -12.10
C THR A 234 2.02 -9.64 -13.34
N LEU A 235 2.74 -8.52 -13.31
CA LEU A 235 2.78 -7.57 -14.42
C LEU A 235 3.43 -8.21 -15.64
N SER A 236 2.70 -8.27 -16.76
CA SER A 236 3.24 -8.69 -18.05
C SER A 236 4.13 -7.60 -18.69
N THR A 237 4.83 -7.94 -19.77
CA THR A 237 5.53 -6.97 -20.64
C THR A 237 4.61 -5.81 -21.05
N GLN A 238 3.35 -6.10 -21.38
CA GLN A 238 2.36 -5.10 -21.77
C GLN A 238 1.95 -4.21 -20.60
N ASP A 239 1.81 -4.76 -19.40
CA ASP A 239 1.49 -3.99 -18.19
C ASP A 239 2.64 -3.07 -17.79
N LEU A 240 3.88 -3.56 -17.84
CA LEU A 240 5.06 -2.76 -17.54
C LEU A 240 5.19 -1.59 -18.53
N ARG A 241 5.02 -1.85 -19.83
CA ARG A 241 5.00 -0.81 -20.86
C ARG A 241 3.89 0.21 -20.58
N TYR A 242 2.68 -0.27 -20.36
CA TYR A 242 1.51 0.57 -20.14
C TYR A 242 1.69 1.52 -18.94
N PHE A 243 2.04 0.98 -17.77
CA PHE A 243 2.11 1.79 -16.55
C PHE A 243 3.35 2.69 -16.49
N PHE A 244 4.52 2.20 -16.91
CA PHE A 244 5.81 2.83 -16.61
C PHE A 244 6.48 3.55 -17.79
N ALA A 245 6.02 3.31 -19.02
CA ALA A 245 6.54 3.97 -20.23
C ALA A 245 5.47 4.79 -20.98
N GLU A 246 4.24 4.27 -21.12
CA GLU A 246 3.19 4.95 -21.89
C GLU A 246 2.36 5.92 -21.06
N LYS A 247 1.87 5.48 -19.90
CA LYS A 247 1.06 6.33 -19.02
C LYS A 247 1.92 7.22 -18.15
N THR A 248 3.13 6.82 -17.83
CA THR A 248 4.06 7.63 -17.03
C THR A 248 5.43 7.65 -17.66
N ASP A 249 6.27 8.60 -17.24
CA ASP A 249 7.66 8.70 -17.67
C ASP A 249 8.64 8.05 -16.67
N ILE A 250 8.16 7.10 -15.85
CA ILE A 250 8.96 6.51 -14.77
C ILE A 250 10.17 5.77 -15.31
N PHE A 251 10.01 4.93 -16.33
CA PHE A 251 11.16 4.24 -16.93
C PHE A 251 12.06 5.19 -17.70
N LYS A 252 11.51 6.24 -18.33
CA LYS A 252 12.30 7.27 -19.00
C LYS A 252 13.19 8.05 -18.02
N LYS A 253 12.70 8.32 -16.80
CA LYS A 253 13.42 9.04 -15.75
C LYS A 253 14.24 8.14 -14.81
N ALA A 254 14.13 6.83 -14.96
CA ALA A 254 14.84 5.90 -14.10
C ALA A 254 16.35 5.96 -14.36
N THR A 255 17.13 5.84 -13.29
CA THR A 255 18.59 5.70 -13.42
C THR A 255 18.95 4.37 -14.09
N SER A 256 20.14 4.28 -14.70
CA SER A 256 20.64 3.04 -15.29
C SER A 256 20.62 1.88 -14.29
N HIS A 257 21.03 2.14 -13.04
CA HIS A 257 21.00 1.16 -11.96
C HIS A 257 19.58 0.65 -11.69
N GLN A 258 18.60 1.55 -11.63
CA GLN A 258 17.21 1.16 -11.42
C GLN A 258 16.68 0.30 -12.57
N LEU A 259 16.88 0.72 -13.82
CA LEU A 259 16.42 -0.03 -14.98
C LEU A 259 17.11 -1.39 -15.11
N GLU A 260 18.42 -1.47 -14.85
CA GLU A 260 19.15 -2.73 -14.85
C GLU A 260 18.62 -3.72 -13.82
N TYR A 261 18.31 -3.25 -12.61
CA TYR A 261 17.73 -4.12 -11.60
C TYR A 261 16.31 -4.57 -11.96
N ILE A 262 15.47 -3.66 -12.48
CA ILE A 262 14.14 -4.03 -12.97
C ILE A 262 14.25 -5.09 -14.08
N LYS A 263 15.20 -4.95 -15.03
CA LYS A 263 15.47 -5.97 -16.06
C LYS A 263 15.84 -7.32 -15.44
N LYS A 264 16.70 -7.33 -14.40
CA LYS A 264 17.06 -8.56 -13.68
C LYS A 264 15.88 -9.23 -12.99
N CYS A 265 14.89 -8.46 -12.54
CA CYS A 265 13.66 -9.00 -11.96
C CYS A 265 12.76 -9.71 -12.99
N TYR A 266 12.95 -9.44 -14.29
CA TYR A 266 12.15 -10.00 -15.39
C TYR A 266 13.05 -10.58 -16.49
N PRO A 267 13.81 -11.66 -16.20
CA PRO A 267 14.85 -12.17 -17.10
C PRO A 267 14.32 -12.68 -18.45
N THR A 268 13.03 -13.02 -18.53
CA THR A 268 12.38 -13.51 -19.75
C THR A 268 11.70 -12.41 -20.57
N TYR A 269 11.70 -11.16 -20.09
CA TYR A 269 10.95 -10.07 -20.73
C TYR A 269 11.84 -9.30 -21.71
N ASP A 270 11.31 -9.01 -22.89
CA ASP A 270 11.98 -8.18 -23.89
C ASP A 270 11.79 -6.69 -23.58
N PHE A 271 12.76 -6.10 -22.87
CA PHE A 271 12.73 -4.66 -22.54
C PHE A 271 12.88 -3.75 -23.75
N SER A 272 13.33 -4.24 -24.92
CA SER A 272 13.34 -3.41 -26.13
C SER A 272 11.91 -3.05 -26.57
N GLN A 273 10.93 -3.91 -26.29
CA GLN A 273 9.51 -3.65 -26.55
C GLN A 273 8.86 -2.79 -25.48
N ILE A 274 9.32 -2.90 -24.22
CA ILE A 274 8.81 -2.12 -23.08
C ILE A 274 9.27 -0.67 -23.16
N LEU A 275 10.55 -0.46 -23.48
CA LEU A 275 11.19 0.85 -23.54
C LEU A 275 11.14 1.47 -24.95
N LYS A 276 10.32 0.90 -25.84
CA LYS A 276 10.14 1.43 -27.19
C LYS A 276 9.59 2.85 -27.07
N ASP A 277 10.22 3.80 -27.76
CA ASP A 277 9.80 5.21 -27.88
C ASP A 277 10.03 6.10 -26.63
N ILE A 278 10.83 5.67 -25.64
CA ILE A 278 11.21 6.50 -24.48
C ILE A 278 12.70 6.76 -24.34
#